data_AF-A0A3L8T103-F1
#
_entry.id   AF-A0A3L8T103-F1
#
_cell.length_a   1.000
_cell.length_b   1.000
_cell.length_c   1.000
_cell.angle_alpha   90.00
_cell.angle_beta   90.00
_cell.angle_gamma   90.00
#
_symmetry.space_group_name_H-M   'P 1'
#
loop_
_entity.id
_entity.type
_entity.pdbx_description
1 polymer ?
#
loop_
_entity_poly.entity_id
_entity_poly.type
_entity_poly.pdbx_seq_one_letter_code
_entity_poly.pdbx_strand_id
1 'polypeptide(L)'
;MLPRQPAVPRGLAAGPALWPRLPRSSRVVNNHHQTLALKWLLNPAARRAGKFSNGRLQTNAEFVPPRNINMDKNELVQKAKLAEQAERYDDMASCMKSVTEQGAELSNEERNLLSVAYKNVVGARRSSWRVVSSIEQKTEGAEKKQQMAREYREKIETELRDICNDVL
;
A
#
# COMPACT_ATOMS: atom_id res chain seq x y z
N MET A 1 -29.84 -34.71 -38.35
CA MET A 1 -28.75 -33.79 -38.71
C MET A 1 -27.92 -33.52 -37.47
N LEU A 2 -26.71 -34.06 -37.39
CA LEU A 2 -25.77 -33.87 -36.27
C LEU A 2 -24.66 -32.91 -36.75
N PRO A 3 -24.28 -31.89 -35.98
CA PRO A 3 -23.21 -30.99 -36.40
C PRO A 3 -21.86 -31.72 -36.36
N ARG A 4 -21.16 -31.68 -37.49
CA ARG A 4 -19.80 -32.21 -37.68
C ARG A 4 -18.82 -31.44 -36.79
N GLN A 5 -18.08 -32.16 -35.95
CA GLN A 5 -16.87 -31.67 -35.29
C GLN A 5 -15.81 -31.32 -36.34
N PRO A 6 -15.13 -30.16 -36.28
CA PRO A 6 -13.97 -29.92 -37.12
C PRO A 6 -12.77 -30.76 -36.66
N ALA A 7 -12.11 -31.39 -37.63
CA ALA A 7 -10.91 -32.20 -37.45
C ALA A 7 -9.74 -31.35 -36.93
N VAL A 8 -9.10 -31.82 -35.86
CA VAL A 8 -7.86 -31.23 -35.34
C VAL A 8 -6.69 -31.71 -36.22
N PRO A 9 -5.89 -30.83 -36.84
CA PRO A 9 -4.72 -31.26 -37.58
C PRO A 9 -3.64 -31.76 -36.60
N ARG A 10 -3.23 -33.02 -36.79
CA ARG A 10 -2.03 -33.58 -36.17
C ARG A 10 -0.81 -33.03 -36.90
N GLY A 11 0.07 -32.34 -36.19
CA GLY A 11 1.43 -32.07 -36.65
C GLY A 11 1.92 -30.65 -36.41
N LEU A 12 2.37 -30.37 -35.18
CA LEU A 12 3.50 -29.47 -34.94
C LEU A 12 4.14 -29.91 -33.62
N ALA A 13 5.28 -30.59 -33.74
CA ALA A 13 6.14 -30.91 -32.60
C ALA A 13 6.67 -29.58 -32.02
N ALA A 14 6.16 -29.21 -30.84
CA ALA A 14 6.73 -28.12 -30.06
C ALA A 14 8.09 -28.57 -29.52
N GLY A 15 9.16 -27.93 -30.00
CA GLY A 15 10.50 -28.07 -29.42
C GLY A 15 10.54 -27.58 -27.97
N PRO A 16 11.51 -28.03 -27.17
CA PRO A 16 11.59 -27.67 -25.76
C PRO A 16 11.86 -26.17 -25.60
N ALA A 17 11.04 -25.52 -24.79
CA ALA A 17 11.20 -24.13 -24.37
C ALA A 17 12.61 -23.90 -23.79
N LEU A 18 13.40 -23.02 -24.43
CA LEU A 18 14.58 -22.44 -23.81
C LEU A 18 14.15 -21.49 -22.69
N TRP A 19 14.09 -21.99 -21.47
CA TRP A 19 14.24 -21.16 -20.28
C TRP A 19 15.72 -20.88 -20.06
N PRO A 20 16.15 -19.62 -19.86
CA PRO A 20 17.51 -19.34 -19.47
C PRO A 20 17.78 -19.90 -18.07
N ARG A 21 18.77 -20.79 -17.98
CA ARG A 21 19.34 -21.31 -16.74
C ARG A 21 19.81 -20.16 -15.85
N LEU A 22 19.22 -20.05 -14.66
CA LEU A 22 19.76 -19.26 -13.56
C LEU A 22 21.11 -19.84 -13.12
N PRO A 23 22.18 -19.04 -13.01
CA PRO A 23 23.40 -19.49 -12.36
C PRO A 23 23.20 -19.54 -10.85
N ARG A 24 23.35 -20.73 -10.27
CA ARG A 24 23.64 -20.91 -8.84
C ARG A 24 25.04 -20.36 -8.58
N SER A 25 25.13 -19.26 -7.85
CA SER A 25 26.38 -18.85 -7.19
C SER A 25 26.05 -18.26 -5.84
N SER A 26 26.27 -19.07 -4.82
CA SER A 26 26.41 -18.63 -3.43
C SER A 26 27.52 -17.58 -3.37
N ARG A 27 27.19 -16.33 -3.05
CA ARG A 27 28.17 -15.43 -2.47
C ARG A 27 27.49 -14.42 -1.57
N VAL A 28 27.81 -14.58 -0.29
CA VAL A 28 27.54 -13.72 0.86
C VAL A 28 27.61 -12.24 0.48
N VAL A 29 26.51 -11.53 0.63
CA VAL A 29 26.45 -10.07 0.52
C VAL A 29 27.02 -9.49 1.81
N ASN A 30 28.33 -9.27 1.84
CA ASN A 30 28.97 -8.51 2.91
C ASN A 30 29.09 -7.04 2.51
N ASN A 31 28.43 -6.20 3.31
CA ASN A 31 28.31 -4.75 3.21
C ASN A 31 29.64 -4.03 2.90
N HIS A 32 29.69 -3.34 1.77
CA HIS A 32 30.83 -2.51 1.32
C HIS A 32 31.01 -1.18 2.07
N HIS A 33 30.22 -0.90 3.12
CA HIS A 33 30.30 0.37 3.86
C HIS A 33 31.19 0.34 5.11
N GLN A 34 31.88 -0.77 5.42
CA GLN A 34 32.75 -0.84 6.62
C GLN A 34 34.27 -0.87 6.32
N THR A 35 34.71 -0.82 5.05
CA THR A 35 36.13 -1.05 4.70
C THR A 35 36.96 0.21 4.41
N LEU A 36 36.39 1.42 4.50
CA LEU A 36 37.13 2.66 4.22
C LEU A 36 37.82 3.26 5.46
N ALA A 37 37.23 3.15 6.65
CA ALA A 37 37.81 3.71 7.89
C ALA A 37 39.12 3.00 8.31
N LEU A 38 39.22 1.68 8.09
CA LEU A 38 40.42 0.90 8.41
C LEU A 38 41.56 1.08 7.41
N LYS A 39 41.27 1.46 6.15
CA LYS A 39 42.31 1.80 5.16
C LYS A 39 43.03 3.11 5.44
N TRP A 40 42.38 4.03 6.17
CA TRP A 40 42.97 5.33 6.55
C TRP A 40 43.98 5.21 7.70
N LEU A 41 43.72 4.33 8.67
CA LEU A 41 44.57 4.12 9.85
C LEU A 41 45.87 3.34 9.55
N LEU A 42 45.93 2.62 8.42
CA LEU A 42 47.05 1.76 8.06
C LEU A 42 47.92 2.31 6.90
N ASN A 43 47.73 3.58 6.50
CA ASN A 43 48.52 4.22 5.45
C ASN A 43 49.48 5.28 6.04
N PRO A 44 50.78 4.96 6.20
CA PRO A 44 51.77 5.88 6.79
C PRO A 44 52.11 7.09 5.90
N ALA A 45 51.61 7.17 4.65
CA ALA A 45 51.77 8.34 3.80
C ALA A 45 50.85 9.52 4.16
N ALA A 46 49.78 9.30 4.94
CA ALA A 46 48.76 10.32 5.22
C ALA A 46 49.12 11.29 6.38
N ARG A 47 50.25 11.11 7.07
CA ARG A 47 50.70 11.99 8.19
C ARG A 47 51.76 13.01 7.81
N ARG A 48 51.93 13.30 6.52
CA ARG A 48 52.96 14.25 6.06
C ARG A 48 52.45 15.16 4.94
N ALA A 49 51.41 15.93 5.23
CA ALA A 49 51.05 17.10 4.44
C ALA A 49 50.50 18.18 5.37
N GLY A 50 51.42 18.88 6.03
CA GLY A 50 51.10 20.18 6.61
C GLY A 50 51.04 21.24 5.51
N LYS A 51 50.10 22.19 5.71
CA LYS A 51 49.98 23.54 5.15
C LYS A 51 49.26 23.72 3.80
N PHE A 52 48.03 24.24 3.89
CA PHE A 52 47.42 25.26 3.00
C PHE A 52 46.39 25.99 3.90
N SER A 53 46.61 27.22 4.37
CA SER A 53 46.54 28.51 3.68
C SER A 53 45.15 28.85 3.12
N ASN A 54 44.40 29.64 3.91
CA ASN A 54 43.44 30.69 3.56
C ASN A 54 42.57 30.49 2.28
N GLY A 55 41.28 30.21 2.46
CA GLY A 55 40.33 30.22 1.34
C GLY A 55 38.95 29.69 1.70
N ARG A 56 38.09 30.60 2.18
CA ARG A 56 36.61 30.55 2.22
C ARG A 56 35.97 29.29 1.59
N LEU A 57 35.40 28.43 2.43
CA LEU A 57 34.23 27.62 2.07
C LEU A 57 33.06 28.08 2.92
N GLN A 58 32.29 29.03 2.39
CA GLN A 58 30.89 29.17 2.80
C GLN A 58 30.16 27.96 2.19
N THR A 59 30.13 26.84 2.90
CA THR A 59 29.10 25.84 2.62
C THR A 59 27.86 26.31 3.34
N ASN A 60 26.98 27.02 2.61
CA ASN A 60 25.58 27.15 2.97
C ASN A 60 24.97 25.74 2.90
N ALA A 61 25.24 24.92 3.92
CA ALA A 61 24.37 23.81 4.23
C ALA A 61 23.11 24.48 4.80
N GLU A 62 22.12 24.71 3.94
CA GLU A 62 20.78 25.03 4.40
C GLU A 62 20.42 23.99 5.46
N PHE A 63 20.31 24.46 6.69
CA PHE A 63 19.74 23.71 7.79
C PHE A 63 18.30 23.41 7.38
N VAL A 64 18.07 22.26 6.77
CA VAL A 64 16.72 21.73 6.53
C VAL A 64 16.23 21.30 7.90
N PRO A 65 15.29 22.03 8.53
CA PRO A 65 14.77 21.59 9.82
C PRO A 65 14.17 20.19 9.67
N PRO A 66 14.28 19.33 10.69
CA PRO A 66 13.64 18.01 10.65
C PRO A 66 12.16 18.24 10.35
N ARG A 67 11.68 17.64 9.24
CA ARG A 67 10.27 17.70 8.86
C ARG A 67 9.45 17.26 10.07
N ASN A 68 8.64 18.17 10.59
CA ASN A 68 7.70 17.88 11.65
C ASN A 68 6.84 16.70 11.18
N ILE A 69 6.92 15.54 11.84
CA ILE A 69 6.16 14.33 11.47
C ILE A 69 4.72 14.44 12.01
N ASN A 70 4.11 15.60 11.82
CA ASN A 70 2.68 15.76 11.86
C ASN A 70 2.30 15.96 10.39
N MET A 71 1.67 14.95 9.78
CA MET A 71 1.16 15.13 8.42
C MET A 71 0.24 16.32 8.41
N ASP A 72 0.64 17.36 7.68
CA ASP A 72 -0.14 18.57 7.58
C ASP A 72 -1.51 18.24 6.97
N LYS A 73 -2.54 18.96 7.40
CA LYS A 73 -3.90 18.85 6.87
C LYS A 73 -3.92 18.76 5.34
N ASN A 74 -3.11 19.60 4.69
CA ASN A 74 -3.01 19.63 3.23
C ASN A 74 -2.43 18.32 2.66
N GLU A 75 -1.41 17.72 3.29
CA GLU A 75 -0.87 16.43 2.86
C GLU A 75 -1.91 15.31 2.96
N LEU A 76 -2.71 15.29 4.03
CA LEU A 76 -3.79 14.32 4.20
C LEU A 76 -4.88 14.50 3.13
N VAL A 77 -5.25 15.74 2.80
CA VAL A 77 -6.22 16.04 1.74
C VAL A 77 -5.67 15.62 0.37
N GLN A 78 -4.39 15.86 0.08
CA GLN A 78 -3.77 15.39 -1.15
C GLN A 78 -3.76 13.85 -1.22
N LYS A 79 -3.44 13.17 -0.12
CA LYS A 79 -3.52 11.70 -0.04
C LYS A 79 -4.94 11.19 -0.24
N ALA A 80 -5.94 11.85 0.32
CA ALA A 80 -7.35 11.49 0.12
C ALA A 80 -7.75 11.60 -1.36
N LYS A 81 -7.32 12.66 -2.06
CA LYS A 81 -7.55 12.82 -3.51
C LYS A 81 -6.88 11.73 -4.35
N LEU A 82 -5.65 11.33 -3.98
CA LEU A 82 -4.97 10.21 -4.64
C LEU A 82 -5.69 8.88 -4.38
N ALA A 83 -6.15 8.66 -3.14
CA ALA A 83 -6.92 7.48 -2.78
C ALA A 83 -8.26 7.40 -3.52
N GLU A 84 -8.94 8.54 -3.72
CA GLU A 84 -10.15 8.65 -4.52
C GLU A 84 -9.91 8.20 -5.97
N GLN A 85 -8.84 8.68 -6.62
CA GLN A 85 -8.47 8.27 -7.98
C GLN A 85 -8.11 6.78 -8.10
N ALA A 86 -7.62 6.19 -7.00
CA ALA A 86 -7.32 4.77 -6.92
C ALA A 86 -8.52 3.91 -6.44
N GLU A 87 -9.69 4.52 -6.24
CA GLU A 87 -10.90 3.88 -5.69
C GLU A 87 -10.68 3.20 -4.32
N ARG A 88 -9.65 3.64 -3.57
CA ARG A 88 -9.34 3.13 -2.24
C ARG A 88 -10.01 3.98 -1.17
N TYR A 89 -11.34 3.85 -1.09
CA TYR A 89 -12.16 4.67 -0.20
C TYR A 89 -11.89 4.46 1.29
N ASP A 90 -11.34 3.30 1.69
CA ASP A 90 -10.92 3.02 3.07
C ASP A 90 -9.73 3.90 3.49
N ASP A 91 -8.72 3.98 2.63
CA ASP A 91 -7.56 4.85 2.84
C ASP A 91 -7.98 6.32 2.82
N MET A 92 -8.91 6.67 1.93
CA MET A 92 -9.50 8.01 1.85
C MET A 92 -10.23 8.37 3.15
N ALA A 93 -11.06 7.46 3.69
CA ALA A 93 -11.80 7.67 4.93
C ALA A 93 -10.85 7.83 6.13
N SER A 94 -9.79 7.02 6.21
CA SER A 94 -8.76 7.15 7.24
C SER A 94 -8.03 8.49 7.17
N CYS A 95 -7.62 8.95 5.98
CA CYS A 95 -6.99 10.26 5.82
C CYS A 95 -7.93 11.40 6.22
N MET A 96 -9.19 11.34 5.79
CA MET A 96 -10.18 12.36 6.09
C MET A 96 -10.58 12.36 7.58
N LYS A 97 -10.59 11.21 8.25
CA LYS A 97 -10.77 11.10 9.71
C LYS A 97 -9.65 11.85 10.44
N SER A 98 -8.39 11.62 10.07
CA SER A 98 -7.27 12.36 10.64
C SER A 98 -7.35 13.87 10.39
N VAL A 99 -7.91 14.31 9.24
CA VAL A 99 -8.18 15.74 8.99
C VAL A 99 -9.23 16.30 9.96
N THR A 100 -10.27 15.53 10.30
CA THR A 100 -11.29 15.96 11.28
C THR A 100 -10.76 15.99 12.71
N GLU A 101 -9.87 15.05 13.07
CA GLU A 101 -9.24 14.98 14.39
C GLU A 101 -8.28 16.14 14.67
N GLN A 102 -7.75 16.79 13.62
CA GLN A 102 -6.93 18.00 13.76
C GLN A 102 -7.73 19.23 14.25
N GLY A 103 -9.06 19.15 14.33
CA GLY A 103 -9.91 20.18 14.95
C GLY A 103 -10.03 21.49 14.16
N ALA A 104 -9.49 21.55 12.94
CA ALA A 104 -9.64 22.70 12.05
C ALA A 104 -10.96 22.65 11.30
N GLU A 105 -11.58 23.81 11.06
CA GLU A 105 -12.80 23.88 10.25
C GLU A 105 -12.57 23.27 8.85
N LEU A 106 -13.52 22.45 8.42
CA LEU A 106 -13.49 21.82 7.10
C LEU A 106 -14.00 22.79 6.03
N SER A 107 -13.24 22.91 4.95
CA SER A 107 -13.71 23.60 3.74
C SER A 107 -14.83 22.79 3.06
N ASN A 108 -15.57 23.43 2.16
CA ASN A 108 -16.61 22.75 1.38
C ASN A 108 -16.07 21.55 0.60
N GLU A 109 -14.85 21.66 0.06
CA GLU A 109 -14.21 20.59 -0.69
C GLU A 109 -13.83 19.40 0.22
N GLU A 110 -13.27 19.69 1.40
CA GLU A 110 -12.92 18.67 2.39
C GLU A 110 -14.16 17.93 2.91
N ARG A 111 -15.25 18.66 3.17
CA ARG A 111 -16.53 18.05 3.57
C ARG A 111 -17.10 17.15 2.48
N ASN A 112 -16.96 17.55 1.21
CA ASN A 112 -17.35 16.72 0.07
C ASN A 112 -16.51 15.44 0.01
N LEU A 113 -15.18 15.55 0.13
CA LEU A 113 -14.28 14.38 0.18
C LEU A 113 -14.63 13.43 1.32
N LEU A 114 -14.90 13.96 2.52
CA LEU A 114 -15.33 13.17 3.67
C LEU A 114 -16.63 12.40 3.36
N SER A 115 -17.60 13.09 2.75
CA SER A 115 -18.89 12.51 2.37
C SER A 115 -18.74 11.41 1.31
N VAL A 116 -17.91 11.65 0.30
CA VAL A 116 -17.61 10.69 -0.77
C VAL A 116 -16.92 9.45 -0.20
N ALA A 117 -15.93 9.62 0.69
CA ALA A 117 -15.21 8.52 1.30
C ALA A 117 -16.16 7.57 2.06
N TYR A 118 -16.87 8.09 3.06
CA TYR A 118 -17.72 7.26 3.92
C TYR A 118 -18.93 6.68 3.19
N LYS A 119 -19.55 7.43 2.25
CA LYS A 119 -20.60 6.92 1.36
C LYS A 119 -20.17 5.64 0.65
N ASN A 120 -18.98 5.65 0.07
CA ASN A 120 -18.49 4.54 -0.74
C ASN A 120 -18.05 3.37 0.12
N VAL A 121 -17.37 3.64 1.25
CA VAL A 121 -17.01 2.59 2.23
C VAL A 121 -18.27 1.87 2.73
N VAL A 122 -19.24 2.59 3.29
CA VAL A 122 -20.49 2.01 3.81
C VAL A 122 -21.27 1.31 2.69
N GLY A 123 -21.33 1.90 1.50
CA GLY A 123 -21.99 1.31 0.33
C GLY A 123 -21.40 -0.05 -0.06
N ALA A 124 -20.07 -0.15 -0.12
CA ALA A 124 -19.37 -1.39 -0.44
C ALA A 124 -19.60 -2.47 0.63
N ARG A 125 -19.57 -2.10 1.92
CA ARG A 125 -19.82 -3.05 3.02
C ARG A 125 -21.27 -3.53 3.05
N ARG A 126 -22.25 -2.64 2.84
CA ARG A 126 -23.67 -3.02 2.71
C ARG A 126 -23.91 -3.95 1.53
N SER A 127 -23.23 -3.71 0.40
CA SER A 127 -23.31 -4.61 -0.74
C SER A 127 -22.76 -6.00 -0.40
N SER A 128 -21.58 -6.04 0.23
CA SER A 128 -20.94 -7.28 0.70
C SER A 128 -21.83 -8.05 1.69
N TRP A 129 -22.43 -7.36 2.66
CA TRP A 129 -23.36 -7.95 3.62
C TRP A 129 -24.57 -8.60 2.93
N ARG A 130 -25.19 -7.92 1.94
CA ARG A 130 -26.31 -8.48 1.17
C ARG A 130 -25.93 -9.75 0.41
N VAL A 131 -24.73 -9.78 -0.19
CA VAL A 131 -24.22 -10.95 -0.91
C VAL A 131 -24.03 -12.12 0.05
N VAL A 132 -23.36 -11.89 1.18
CA VAL A 132 -23.11 -12.92 2.19
C VAL A 132 -24.41 -13.43 2.80
N SER A 133 -25.37 -12.56 3.08
CA SER A 133 -26.70 -12.95 3.56
C SER A 133 -27.45 -13.82 2.54
N SER A 134 -27.34 -13.52 1.23
CA SER A 134 -27.91 -14.39 0.19
C SER A 134 -27.21 -15.76 0.11
N ILE A 135 -25.90 -15.81 0.34
CA ILE A 135 -25.14 -17.07 0.38
C ILE A 135 -25.55 -17.91 1.59
N GLU A 136 -25.72 -17.29 2.76
CA GLU A 136 -26.19 -17.96 3.98
C GLU A 136 -27.53 -18.67 3.75
N GLN A 137 -28.50 -17.98 3.16
CA GLN A 137 -29.82 -18.54 2.82
C GLN A 137 -29.76 -19.66 1.78
N LYS A 138 -28.89 -19.56 0.77
CA LYS A 138 -28.75 -20.59 -0.27
C LYS A 138 -28.04 -21.86 0.21
N THR A 139 -27.40 -21.82 1.36
CA THR A 139 -26.58 -22.90 1.90
C THR A 139 -27.29 -23.70 3.00
N GLU A 140 -28.59 -23.46 3.19
CA GLU A 140 -29.47 -24.24 4.07
C GLU A 140 -29.39 -25.73 3.72
N GLY A 141 -28.76 -26.53 4.59
CA GLY A 141 -28.52 -27.97 4.39
C GLY A 141 -27.05 -28.40 4.49
N ALA A 142 -26.10 -27.45 4.45
CA ALA A 142 -24.68 -27.72 4.71
C ALA A 142 -24.21 -26.97 5.96
N GLU A 143 -24.43 -27.55 7.15
CA GLU A 143 -24.18 -26.92 8.47
C GLU A 143 -22.84 -26.19 8.55
N LYS A 144 -21.73 -26.82 8.13
CA LYS A 144 -20.40 -26.19 8.20
C LYS A 144 -20.28 -24.95 7.34
N LYS A 145 -20.84 -24.96 6.13
CA LYS A 145 -20.78 -23.80 5.21
C LYS A 145 -21.72 -22.70 5.66
N GLN A 146 -22.88 -23.06 6.19
CA GLN A 146 -23.84 -22.11 6.75
C GLN A 146 -23.25 -21.40 7.98
N GLN A 147 -22.60 -22.14 8.89
CA GLN A 147 -21.93 -21.57 10.05
C GLN A 147 -20.82 -20.57 9.64
N MET A 148 -19.97 -20.93 8.67
CA MET A 148 -18.95 -20.02 8.15
C MET A 148 -19.55 -18.75 7.52
N ALA A 149 -20.64 -18.87 6.76
CA ALA A 149 -21.33 -17.73 6.16
C ALA A 149 -21.93 -16.80 7.22
N ARG A 150 -22.51 -17.36 8.28
CA ARG A 150 -23.08 -16.61 9.41
C ARG A 150 -22.02 -15.83 10.16
N GLU A 151 -20.90 -16.47 10.52
CA GLU A 151 -19.78 -15.80 11.20
C GLU A 151 -19.22 -14.66 10.36
N TYR A 152 -19.14 -14.85 9.03
CA TYR A 152 -18.67 -13.80 8.14
C TYR A 152 -19.68 -12.64 8.01
N ARG A 153 -20.99 -12.94 8.00
CA ARG A 153 -22.06 -11.93 8.03
C ARG A 153 -21.97 -11.08 9.30
N GLU A 154 -21.78 -11.71 10.45
CA GLU A 154 -21.64 -11.02 11.75
C GLU A 154 -20.40 -10.13 11.79
N LYS A 155 -19.27 -10.57 11.23
CA LYS A 155 -18.06 -9.72 11.08
C LYS A 155 -18.32 -8.46 10.27
N ILE A 156 -18.96 -8.59 9.10
CA ILE A 156 -19.30 -7.42 8.27
C ILE A 156 -20.29 -6.50 9.00
N GLU A 157 -21.22 -7.06 9.78
CA GLU A 157 -22.17 -6.28 10.57
C GLU A 157 -21.46 -5.46 11.66
N THR A 158 -20.48 -6.04 12.35
CA THR A 158 -19.63 -5.30 13.31
C THR A 158 -18.84 -4.19 12.60
N GLU A 159 -18.17 -4.48 11.49
CA GLU A 159 -17.44 -3.46 10.72
C GLU A 159 -18.36 -2.31 10.28
N LEU A 160 -19.57 -2.63 9.81
CA LEU A 160 -20.56 -1.61 9.43
C LEU A 160 -20.97 -0.73 10.62
N ARG A 161 -21.18 -1.32 11.80
CA ARG A 161 -21.52 -0.57 13.01
C ARG A 161 -20.37 0.34 13.41
N ASP A 162 -19.14 -0.16 13.38
CA ASP A 162 -17.95 0.62 13.73
C ASP A 162 -17.76 1.81 12.79
N ILE A 163 -17.92 1.60 11.47
CA ILE A 163 -17.84 2.69 10.48
C ILE A 163 -18.96 3.72 10.69
N CYS A 164 -20.17 3.29 11.02
CA CYS A 164 -21.27 4.22 11.31
C CYS A 164 -21.02 5.02 12.59
N ASN A 165 -20.47 4.39 13.63
CA ASN A 165 -20.11 5.06 14.88
C ASN A 165 -18.96 6.06 14.69
N ASP A 166 -18.07 5.81 13.73
CA ASP A 166 -16.98 6.73 13.39
C ASP A 166 -17.45 8.02 12.70
N VAL A 167 -18.65 8.03 12.12
CA VAL A 167 -19.20 9.17 11.36
C VAL A 167 -20.19 10.02 12.18
N LEU A 168 -20.82 9.41 13.20
CA LEU A 168 -21.84 10.04 14.05
C LEU A 168 -21.23 10.89 15.17
#